data_AF-A0A7X3TZV5-F1
#
_entry.id   AF-A0A7X3TZV5-F1
#
_cell.length_a   1.000
_cell.length_b   1.000
_cell.length_c   1.000
_cell.angle_alpha   90.00
_cell.angle_beta   90.00
_cell.angle_gamma   90.00
#
_symmetry.space_group_name_H-M   'P 1'
#
loop_
_entity.id
_entity.type
_entity.pdbx_description
1 polymer ?
#
loop_
_entity_poly.entity_id
_entity_poly.type
_entity_poly.pdbx_seq_one_letter_code
_entity_poly.pdbx_strand_id
1 'polypeptide(L)'
;MLILKMAWRNIGRNRRRTVVTVGAMALGLYAMVVWFGMLQGLLDDMEETVVEVELGDLQIHAPTYLDDPSLYTDLEDFEALLARLEAAGFRASAR
;
A
#
# COMPACT_ATOMS: atom_id res chain seq x y z
N MET A 1 -19.26 17.74 -42.42
CA MET A 1 -20.47 17.43 -41.63
C MET A 1 -21.16 16.11 -42.02
N LEU A 2 -21.19 15.71 -43.30
CA LEU A 2 -21.92 14.52 -43.77
C LEU A 2 -21.37 13.19 -43.21
N ILE A 3 -20.04 13.07 -43.14
CA ILE A 3 -19.35 11.86 -42.65
C ILE A 3 -19.69 11.56 -41.19
N LEU A 4 -19.69 12.59 -40.32
CA LEU A 4 -20.03 12.44 -38.91
C LEU A 4 -21.47 11.95 -38.71
N LYS A 5 -22.41 12.48 -39.51
CA LYS A 5 -23.83 12.08 -39.51
C LYS A 5 -24.02 10.64 -39.98
N MET A 6 -23.24 10.21 -40.98
CA MET A 6 -23.23 8.82 -41.46
C MET A 6 -22.61 7.86 -40.45
N ALA A 7 -21.50 8.23 -39.81
CA ALA A 7 -20.83 7.43 -38.79
C ALA A 7 -21.75 7.18 -37.58
N TRP A 8 -22.45 8.22 -37.10
CA TRP A 8 -23.39 8.11 -35.99
C TRP A 8 -24.59 7.19 -36.31
N ARG A 9 -25.15 7.30 -37.51
CA ARG A 9 -26.21 6.36 -37.98
C ARG A 9 -25.68 4.94 -38.11
N ASN A 10 -24.42 4.74 -38.54
CA ASN A 10 -23.81 3.42 -38.67
C ASN A 10 -23.68 2.72 -37.30
N ILE A 11 -23.16 3.44 -36.30
CA ILE A 11 -23.08 2.98 -34.90
C ILE A 11 -24.48 2.62 -34.37
N GLY A 12 -25.46 3.49 -34.60
CA GLY A 12 -26.84 3.26 -34.16
C GLY A 12 -27.54 2.08 -34.84
N ARG A 13 -27.11 1.68 -36.05
CA ARG A 13 -27.71 0.58 -36.82
C ARG A 13 -27.11 -0.78 -36.48
N ASN A 14 -25.84 -0.83 -36.06
CA ASN A 14 -25.15 -2.07 -35.72
C ASN A 14 -24.83 -2.20 -34.21
N ARG A 15 -25.86 -1.96 -33.38
CA ARG A 15 -25.73 -1.82 -31.91
C ARG A 15 -24.99 -2.96 -31.23
N ARG A 16 -25.24 -4.22 -31.60
CA ARG A 16 -24.58 -5.38 -30.98
C ARG A 16 -23.05 -5.31 -31.12
N ARG A 17 -22.54 -5.05 -32.32
CA ARG A 17 -21.09 -5.01 -32.57
C ARG A 17 -20.45 -3.81 -31.86
N THR A 18 -21.10 -2.65 -31.94
CA THR A 18 -20.60 -1.43 -31.27
C THR A 18 -20.56 -1.61 -29.75
N VAL A 19 -21.62 -2.15 -29.13
CA VAL A 19 -21.66 -2.36 -27.67
C VAL A 19 -20.58 -3.32 -27.21
N VAL A 20 -20.30 -4.40 -27.95
CA VAL A 20 -19.21 -5.33 -27.59
C VAL A 20 -17.84 -4.63 -27.62
N THR A 21 -17.54 -3.89 -28.68
CA THR A 21 -16.24 -3.20 -28.81
C THR A 21 -16.08 -2.07 -27.79
N VAL A 22 -17.10 -1.21 -27.65
CA VAL A 22 -17.07 -0.10 -26.68
C VAL A 22 -17.07 -0.63 -25.26
N GLY A 23 -17.83 -1.69 -24.98
CA GLY A 23 -17.86 -2.34 -23.67
C GLY A 23 -16.51 -2.93 -23.29
N ALA A 24 -15.83 -3.62 -24.21
CA ALA A 24 -14.48 -4.14 -23.97
C ALA A 24 -13.47 -3.02 -23.66
N MET A 25 -13.49 -1.93 -24.43
CA MET A 25 -12.63 -0.77 -24.18
C MET A 25 -12.95 -0.09 -22.85
N ALA A 26 -14.23 0.10 -22.54
CA ALA A 26 -14.68 0.72 -21.30
C ALA A 26 -14.31 -0.11 -20.08
N LEU A 27 -14.43 -1.44 -20.16
CA LEU A 27 -14.06 -2.34 -19.07
C LEU A 27 -12.54 -2.36 -18.84
N GLY A 28 -11.74 -2.31 -19.90
CA GLY A 28 -10.29 -2.15 -19.80
C GLY A 28 -9.88 -0.82 -19.16
N LEU A 29 -10.50 0.29 -19.60
CA LEU A 29 -10.27 1.61 -19.01
C LEU A 29 -10.68 1.65 -17.54
N TYR A 30 -11.83 1.07 -17.20
CA TYR A 30 -12.32 0.96 -15.83
C TYR A 30 -11.30 0.23 -14.93
N ALA A 31 -10.86 -0.95 -15.35
CA ALA A 31 -9.87 -1.73 -14.60
C ALA A 31 -8.57 -0.95 -14.42
N MET A 32 -8.11 -0.26 -15.46
CA MET A 32 -6.92 0.58 -15.40
C MET A 32 -7.07 1.71 -14.36
N VAL A 33 -8.17 2.47 -14.41
CA VAL A 33 -8.41 3.57 -13.48
C VAL A 33 -8.48 3.10 -12.03
N VAL A 34 -9.20 2.00 -11.78
CA VAL A 34 -9.29 1.39 -10.43
C VAL A 34 -7.91 0.95 -9.95
N TRP A 35 -7.14 0.28 -10.81
CA TRP A 35 -5.80 -0.18 -10.47
C TRP A 35 -4.85 0.97 -10.13
N PHE A 36 -4.87 2.06 -10.90
CA PHE A 36 -4.06 3.24 -10.61
C PHE A 36 -4.41 3.88 -9.26
N GLY A 37 -5.71 4.04 -8.96
CA GLY A 37 -6.14 4.57 -7.67
C GLY A 37 -5.73 3.68 -6.50
N MET A 38 -5.85 2.36 -6.67
CA MET A 38 -5.42 1.39 -5.64
C MET A 38 -3.90 1.40 -5.43
N LEU A 39 -3.11 1.50 -6.50
CA LEU A 39 -1.66 1.61 -6.41
C LEU A 39 -1.22 2.89 -5.70
N GLN A 40 -1.88 4.01 -5.96
CA GLN A 40 -1.59 5.27 -5.25
C GLN A 40 -1.90 5.13 -3.76
N GLY A 41 -3.08 4.62 -3.42
CA GLY A 41 -3.44 4.38 -2.02
C GLY A 41 -2.48 3.42 -1.32
N LEU A 42 -2.00 2.37 -2.00
CA LEU A 42 -0.99 1.47 -1.46
C LEU A 42 0.34 2.19 -1.19
N LEU A 43 0.78 3.05 -2.11
CA LEU A 43 2.03 3.79 -1.93
C LEU A 43 1.94 4.80 -0.78
N ASP A 44 0.81 5.49 -0.66
CA ASP A 44 0.56 6.43 0.43
C ASP A 44 0.52 5.67 1.79
N ASP A 45 -0.15 4.51 1.84
CA ASP A 45 -0.21 3.65 3.02
C ASP A 45 1.17 3.07 3.39
N MET A 46 2.00 2.74 2.39
CA MET A 46 3.38 2.33 2.63
C MET A 46 4.24 3.47 3.18
N GLU A 47 4.06 4.71 2.71
CA GLU A 47 4.77 5.87 3.26
C GLU A 47 4.38 6.11 4.72
N GLU A 48 3.08 6.11 5.02
CA GLU A 48 2.58 6.25 6.39
C GLU A 48 3.06 5.11 7.29
N THR A 49 2.99 3.87 6.80
CA THR A 49 3.47 2.69 7.54
C THR A 49 4.98 2.73 7.77
N VAL A 50 5.79 3.16 6.80
CA VAL A 50 7.25 3.30 7.00
C VAL A 50 7.53 4.32 8.10
N VAL A 51 6.85 5.46 8.06
CA VAL A 51 6.99 6.49 9.10
C VAL A 51 6.49 5.97 10.46
N GLU A 52 5.36 5.28 10.53
CA GLU A 52 4.75 4.81 11.78
C GLU A 52 5.47 3.58 12.38
N VAL A 53 5.99 2.68 11.55
CA VAL A 53 6.77 1.50 11.97
C VAL A 53 8.21 1.89 12.34
N GLU A 54 8.79 2.91 11.70
CA GLU A 54 10.07 3.50 12.14
C GLU A 54 9.93 4.39 13.38
N LEU A 55 8.75 4.90 13.73
CA LEU A 55 8.52 5.74 14.92
C LEU A 55 8.55 4.99 16.26
N GLY A 56 9.07 3.77 16.29
CA GLY A 56 10.01 3.45 17.34
C GLY A 56 11.37 4.04 16.97
N ASP A 57 11.58 5.34 17.23
CA ASP A 57 12.78 6.13 16.82
C ASP A 57 14.12 5.39 16.99
N LEU A 58 14.16 4.41 17.89
CA LEU A 58 15.26 3.49 18.08
C LEU A 58 14.74 2.11 18.49
N GLN A 59 15.05 1.06 17.71
CA GLN A 59 14.78 -0.34 18.10
C GLN A 59 16.05 -1.00 18.63
N ILE A 60 15.98 -1.51 19.86
CA ILE A 60 17.09 -2.20 20.52
C ILE A 60 16.86 -3.71 20.39
N HIS A 61 17.76 -4.39 19.68
CA HIS A 61 17.70 -5.84 19.45
C HIS A 61 18.81 -6.56 20.22
N ALA A 62 18.61 -7.83 20.53
CA ALA A 62 19.68 -8.66 21.10
C ALA A 62 20.83 -8.79 20.08
N PRO A 63 22.10 -8.88 20.51
CA PRO A 63 23.27 -8.86 19.62
C PRO A 63 23.23 -9.92 18.51
N THR A 64 22.64 -11.09 18.77
CA THR A 64 22.55 -12.22 17.83
C THR A 64 21.21 -12.27 17.07
N TYR A 65 20.24 -11.41 17.43
CA TYR A 65 18.88 -11.47 16.87
C TYR A 65 18.84 -11.17 15.36
N LEU A 66 19.73 -10.31 14.88
CA LEU A 66 19.82 -9.97 13.44
C LEU A 66 20.40 -11.12 12.60
N ASP A 67 21.24 -11.98 13.21
CA ASP A 67 21.88 -13.10 12.53
C ASP A 67 21.02 -14.39 12.58
N ASP A 68 20.29 -14.60 13.69
CA ASP A 68 19.33 -15.71 13.85
C ASP A 68 18.05 -15.20 14.54
N PRO A 69 17.04 -14.77 13.76
CA PRO A 69 15.78 -14.28 14.30
C PRO A 69 14.98 -15.44 14.91
N SER A 70 15.20 -15.65 16.20
CA SER A 70 14.52 -16.65 17.02
C SER A 70 13.68 -15.96 18.09
N LEU A 71 12.46 -16.45 18.29
CA LEU A 71 11.53 -16.00 19.35
C LEU A 71 12.03 -16.31 20.78
N TYR A 72 13.15 -17.03 20.89
CA TYR A 72 13.77 -17.40 22.17
C TYR A 72 15.03 -16.57 22.48
N THR A 73 15.41 -15.64 21.59
CA THR A 73 16.55 -14.74 21.79
C THR A 73 16.06 -13.46 22.46
N ASP A 74 15.79 -13.55 23.77
CA ASP A 74 15.33 -12.43 24.57
C ASP A 74 16.49 -11.53 25.02
N LEU A 75 16.20 -10.24 25.22
CA LEU A 75 17.10 -9.35 25.96
C LEU A 75 17.03 -9.74 27.45
N GLU A 76 18.14 -10.23 28.01
CA GLU A 76 18.28 -10.34 29.46
C GLU A 76 18.14 -8.94 30.10
N ASP A 77 17.36 -8.81 31.18
CA ASP A 77 17.11 -7.56 31.91
C ASP A 77 16.42 -6.43 31.11
N PHE A 78 15.51 -6.75 30.18
CA PHE A 78 14.73 -5.73 29.44
C PHE A 78 13.95 -4.77 30.37
N GLU A 79 13.48 -5.23 31.53
CA GLU A 79 12.79 -4.40 32.52
C GLU A 79 13.70 -3.31 33.11
N ALA A 80 14.96 -3.65 33.41
CA ALA A 80 15.93 -2.69 33.94
C ALA A 80 16.34 -1.67 32.88
N LEU A 81 16.38 -2.08 31.61
CA LEU A 81 16.61 -1.19 30.48
C LEU A 81 15.44 -0.21 30.27
N LEU A 82 14.20 -0.69 30.31
CA LEU A 82 12.99 0.14 30.25
C LEU A 82 12.97 1.19 31.36
N ALA A 83 13.23 0.79 32.60
CA ALA A 83 13.28 1.70 33.74
C ALA A 83 14.36 2.80 33.58
N ARG A 84 15.52 2.46 32.98
CA ARG A 84 16.57 3.44 32.68
C ARG A 84 16.18 4.41 31.56
N LEU A 85 15.51 3.92 30.53
CA LEU A 85 15.05 4.73 29.40
C LEU A 85 13.93 5.69 29.80
N GLU A 86 12.97 5.22 30.60
CA GLU A 86 11.92 6.09 31.17
C GLU A 86 12.50 7.13 32.13
N ALA A 87 13.46 6.74 32.99
CA ALA A 87 14.14 7.68 33.88
C ALA A 87 14.98 8.73 33.12
N ALA A 88 15.47 8.41 31.93
CA ALA A 88 16.16 9.33 31.03
C ALA A 88 15.19 10.20 30.19
N GLY A 89 13.87 9.97 30.30
CA GLY A 89 12.83 10.75 29.63
C GLY A 89 12.39 10.21 28.26
N PHE A 90 12.81 9.00 27.87
CA PHE A 90 12.39 8.36 26.63
C PHE A 90 11.16 7.48 26.86
N ARG A 91 10.21 7.49 25.91
CA ARG A 91 9.09 6.54 25.91
C ARG A 91 9.55 5.25 25.26
N ALA A 92 9.62 4.17 26.02
CA ALA A 92 9.98 2.85 25.54
C ALA A 92 8.83 1.86 25.77
N SER A 93 8.73 0.84 24.92
CA SER A 93 7.77 -0.25 25.06
C SER A 93 8.48 -1.58 24.79
N ALA A 94 8.23 -2.60 25.59
CA ALA A 94 8.60 -3.97 25.24
C ALA A 94 7.64 -4.44 24.12
N ARG A 95 8.18 -4.74 22.94
CA ARG A 95 7.45 -5.32 21.81
C ARG A 95 8.20 -6.54 21.31
#